data_AF-A0A920UE26-F1
#
_entry.id   AF-A0A920UE26-F1
#
_cell.length_a   1.000
_cell.length_b   1.000
_cell.length_c   1.000
_cell.angle_alpha   90.00
_cell.angle_beta   90.00
_cell.angle_gamma   90.00
#
_symmetry.space_group_name_H-M   'P 1'
#
loop_
_entity.id
_entity.type
_entity.pdbx_description
1 polymer ?
#
loop_
_entity_poly.entity_id
_entity_poly.type
_entity_poly.pdbx_seq_one_letter_code
_entity_poly.pdbx_strand_id
1 'polypeptide(L)' 'MDHLISFLDPAGRILLITMGVKIKTQMEGPPYSVPAEEIESLFAPLGSLKLLETCDILDDRFRNKGLTRLLEHVFLIEKN' A
#
# COMPACT_ATOMS: atom_id res chain seq x y z
N MET A 1 4.34 -0.68 13.24
CA MET A 1 5.27 -0.54 12.10
C MET A 1 6.65 -1.08 12.45
N ASP A 2 7.21 -0.66 13.59
CA ASP A 2 8.53 -1.09 14.07
C ASP A 2 8.74 -2.60 14.07
N HIS A 3 7.68 -3.38 14.33
CA HIS A 3 7.76 -4.83 14.26
C HIS A 3 8.21 -5.37 12.90
N LEU A 4 7.64 -4.88 11.79
CA LEU A 4 8.00 -5.34 10.43
C LEU A 4 9.46 -5.00 10.09
N ILE A 5 9.89 -3.78 10.40
CA ILE A 5 11.25 -3.30 10.09
C ILE A 5 12.29 -3.91 11.06
N SER A 6 11.88 -4.35 12.24
CA SER A 6 12.77 -4.98 13.22
C SER A 6 13.37 -6.30 12.74
N PHE A 7 12.73 -6.97 11.78
CA PHE A 7 13.24 -8.21 11.19
C PHE A 7 14.30 -8.00 10.09
N LEU A 8 14.50 -6.77 9.65
CA LEU A 8 15.45 -6.45 8.57
C LEU A 8 16.83 -6.12 9.14
N ASP A 9 17.87 -6.66 8.51
CA ASP A 9 19.22 -6.14 8.61
C ASP A 9 19.32 -4.75 7.95
N PRO A 10 20.37 -3.96 8.22
CA PRO A 10 20.63 -2.72 7.47
C PRO A 10 20.64 -2.98 5.95
N ALA A 11 20.05 -2.06 5.17
CA ALA A 11 19.78 -2.23 3.74
C ALA A 11 18.84 -3.39 3.37
N GLY A 12 18.20 -4.03 4.35
CA GLY A 12 17.13 -5.00 4.13
C GLY A 12 15.92 -4.35 3.45
N ARG A 13 15.26 -5.10 2.57
CA ARG A 13 14.21 -4.59 1.68
C ARG A 13 12.88 -5.30 1.88
N ILE A 14 11.79 -4.54 1.82
CA ILE A 14 10.42 -5.05 1.78
C ILE A 14 9.74 -4.50 0.52
N LEU A 15 9.04 -5.39 -0.19
CA LEU A 15 8.07 -5.01 -1.21
C LEU A 15 6.69 -4.95 -0.55
N LEU A 16 6.11 -3.75 -0.46
CA LEU A 16 4.80 -3.52 0.12
C LEU A 16 3.78 -3.25 -1.00
N ILE A 17 2.70 -4.04 -1.02
CA ILE A 17 1.59 -3.89 -1.96
C ILE A 17 0.39 -3.38 -1.18
N THR A 18 -0.21 -2.27 -1.64
CA THR A 18 -1.44 -1.72 -1.05
C THR A 18 -2.52 -1.58 -2.12
N MET A 19 -3.77 -1.71 -1.70
CA MET A 19 -4.94 -1.56 -2.56
C MET A 19 -5.83 -0.47 -1.97
N GLY A 20 -6.32 0.44 -2.81
CA GLY A 20 -7.14 1.53 -2.33
C GLY A 20 -7.86 2.32 -3.41
N VAL A 21 -8.80 3.13 -2.94
CA VAL A 21 -9.54 4.10 -3.73
C VAL A 21 -9.42 5.47 -3.08
N LYS A 22 -9.45 6.55 -3.87
CA LYS A 22 -9.41 7.92 -3.31
C LYS A 22 -10.62 8.28 -2.43
N ILE A 23 -11.67 7.45 -2.43
CA ILE A 23 -12.91 7.66 -1.69
C ILE A 23 -13.13 6.47 -0.73
N LYS A 24 -12.82 6.67 0.57
CA LYS A 24 -12.90 5.62 1.61
C LYS A 24 -14.29 4.96 1.74
N THR A 25 -15.38 5.63 1.34
CA THR A 25 -16.75 5.12 1.51
C THR A 25 -17.10 3.93 0.62
N GLN A 26 -16.23 3.51 -0.31
CA GLN A 26 -16.50 2.38 -1.21
C GLN A 26 -15.84 1.05 -0.79
N MET A 27 -15.02 1.02 0.27
CA MET A 27 -14.36 -0.22 0.75
C MET A 27 -14.43 -0.36 2.27
N GLU A 28 -15.40 -1.11 2.77
CA GLU A 28 -15.49 -1.48 4.21
C GLU A 28 -14.50 -2.60 4.59
N GLY A 29 -13.88 -3.26 3.61
CA GLY A 29 -12.82 -4.26 3.79
C GLY A 29 -13.29 -5.67 4.19
N PRO A 30 -12.36 -6.66 4.22
CA PRO A 30 -11.00 -6.61 3.67
C PRO A 30 -10.93 -6.85 2.13
N PRO A 31 -9.90 -6.31 1.44
CA PRO A 31 -8.82 -5.47 1.98
C PRO A 31 -9.32 -4.07 2.34
N TYR A 32 -8.75 -3.47 3.39
CA TYR A 32 -9.04 -2.07 3.76
C TYR A 32 -8.30 -1.12 2.83
N SER A 33 -8.90 0.03 2.52
CA SER A 33 -8.24 1.06 1.70
C SER A 33 -7.18 1.79 2.54
N VAL A 34 -5.91 1.63 2.17
CA VAL A 34 -4.78 2.37 2.76
C VAL A 34 -4.21 3.32 1.71
N PRO A 35 -4.37 4.65 1.88
CA PRO A 35 -3.88 5.63 0.92
C PRO A 35 -2.35 5.75 0.97
N ALA A 36 -1.74 6.20 -0.13
CA ALA A 36 -0.29 6.31 -0.24
C ALA A 36 0.32 7.24 0.82
N GLU A 37 -0.38 8.31 1.18
CA GLU A 37 0.03 9.28 2.20
C GLU A 37 0.17 8.64 3.58
N GLU A 38 -0.67 7.64 3.89
CA GLU A 38 -0.58 6.88 5.14
C GLU A 38 0.68 5.98 5.12
N ILE A 39 1.02 5.40 3.97
CA ILE A 39 2.25 4.61 3.80
C ILE A 39 3.50 5.49 3.95
N GLU A 40 3.51 6.67 3.33
CA GLU A 40 4.60 7.64 3.46
C GLU A 40 4.80 8.04 4.93
N SER A 41 3.73 8.42 5.63
CA SER A 41 3.81 8.80 7.05
C SER A 41 4.31 7.66 7.94
N LEU A 42 4.02 6.41 7.61
CA LEU A 42 4.34 5.26 8.45
C LEU A 42 5.75 4.71 8.21
N PHE A 43 6.26 4.75 6.97
CA PHE A 43 7.51 4.09 6.60
C PHE A 43 8.66 5.04 6.26
N ALA A 44 8.40 6.27 5.82
CA ALA A 44 9.47 7.23 5.54
C ALA A 44 10.38 7.53 6.75
N PRO A 45 9.90 7.52 8.02
CA PRO A 45 10.79 7.67 9.18
C PRO A 45 11.71 6.47 9.44
N LEU A 46 11.39 5.29 8.89
CA LEU A 46 12.05 4.02 9.19
C LEU A 46 13.10 3.61 8.15
N GLY A 47 13.22 4.35 7.05
CA GLY A 47 14.03 3.96 5.90
C GLY A 47 13.75 4.82 4.67
N SER A 48 14.27 4.40 3.52
CA SER A 48 13.84 4.95 2.24
C SER A 48 12.55 4.28 1.77
N LEU A 49 11.66 5.07 1.16
CA LEU A 49 10.41 4.60 0.58
C LEU A 49 10.36 5.05 -0.88
N LYS A 50 10.13 4.12 -1.80
CA LYS A 50 10.02 4.39 -3.23
C LYS A 50 8.78 3.74 -3.81
N LEU A 51 7.89 4.54 -4.41
CA LEU A 51 6.81 4.03 -5.25
C LEU A 51 7.42 3.46 -6.54
N LEU A 52 7.25 2.15 -6.76
CA LEU A 52 7.72 1.46 -7.95
C LEU A 52 6.65 1.45 -9.04
N GLU A 53 5.40 1.23 -8.66
CA GLU A 53 4.31 1.06 -9.63
C GLU A 53 2.96 1.50 -9.04
N THR A 54 2.07 1.91 -9.93
CA THR A 54 0.64 2.11 -9.65
C THR A 54 -0.18 1.55 -10.81
N CYS A 55 -1.09 0.64 -10.52
CA CYS A 55 -1.91 -0.03 -11.52
C CYS A 55 -3.40 0.07 -11.19
N ASP A 56 -4.25 0.22 -12.21
CA ASP A 56 -5.70 0.06 -12.05
C ASP A 56 -6.03 -1.43 -12.19
N ILE A 57 -6.50 -2.02 -11.11
CA ILE A 57 -6.78 -3.45 -10.99
C ILE A 57 -8.28 -3.73 -10.88
N LEU A 58 -9.12 -2.77 -11.27
CA LEU A 58 -10.56 -2.92 -11.26
C LEU A 58 -11.00 -4.00 -12.27
N ASP A 59 -11.54 -5.09 -11.75
CA ASP A 59 -12.14 -6.19 -12.51
C ASP A 59 -13.64 -6.37 -12.18
N ASP A 60 -14.28 -7.36 -12.82
CA ASP A 60 -15.70 -7.66 -12.60
C ASP A 60 -16.00 -8.07 -11.15
N ARG A 61 -15.06 -8.75 -10.47
CA ARG A 61 -15.22 -9.14 -9.06
C ARG A 61 -15.37 -7.91 -8.17
N PHE A 62 -14.60 -6.85 -8.44
CA PHE A 62 -14.64 -5.60 -7.68
C PHE A 62 -15.80 -4.70 -8.10
N ARG A 63 -16.13 -4.64 -9.40
CA ARG A 63 -17.32 -3.92 -9.90
C ARG A 63 -18.60 -4.45 -9.26
N ASN A 64 -18.72 -5.78 -9.14
CA ASN A 64 -19.87 -6.43 -8.50
C ASN A 64 -19.98 -6.12 -6.99
N LYS A 65 -18.92 -5.59 -6.37
CA LYS A 65 -18.92 -5.08 -4.98
C LYS A 65 -19.19 -3.58 -4.90
N GLY A 66 -19.55 -2.93 -6.01
CA GLY A 66 -19.86 -1.50 -6.06
C GLY A 66 -18.64 -0.59 -6.26
N LEU A 67 -17.47 -1.15 -6.54
CA LEU A 67 -16.27 -0.35 -6.81
C LEU A 67 -16.30 0.18 -8.24
N THR A 68 -15.99 1.47 -8.39
CA THR A 68 -15.86 2.13 -9.69
C THR A 68 -14.41 2.40 -10.06
N ARG A 69 -13.49 2.14 -9.14
CA ARG A 69 -12.05 2.26 -9.30
C ARG A 69 -11.38 1.35 -8.28
N LEU A 70 -10.18 0.87 -8.57
CA LEU A 70 -9.32 0.25 -7.56
C LEU A 70 -7.87 0.36 -8.00
N LEU A 71 -7.05 1.07 -7.21
CA LEU A 71 -5.63 1.20 -7.50
C LEU A 71 -4.83 0.26 -6.60
N GLU A 72 -3.86 -0.40 -7.20
CA GLU A 72 -2.77 -1.05 -6.50
C GLU A 72 -1.54 -0.14 -6.54
N HIS A 73 -0.86 -0.01 -5.40
CA HIS A 73 0.41 0.70 -5.29
C HIS A 73 1.49 -0.27 -4.78
N VAL A 74 2.64 -0.28 -5.44
CA VAL A 74 3.78 -1.10 -5.08
C VAL A 74 4.89 -0.20 -4.58
N PHE A 75 5.28 -0.37 -3.32
CA PHE A 75 6.35 0.38 -2.68
C PHE A 75 7.54 -0.52 -2.38
N LEU A 76 8.75 -0.01 -2.59
CA LEU A 76 9.97 -0.54 -2.00
C LEU A 76 10.27 0.24 -0.72
N ILE A 77 10.44 -0.49 0.37
CA ILE A 77 10.98 0.03 1.62
C ILE A 77 12.39 -0.54 1.78
N GLU A 78 13.37 0.31 2.06
CA GLU A 78 14.73 -0.11 2.41
C GLU A 78 15.08 0.46 3.79
N LYS A 79 15.44 -0.40 4.74
CA LYS A 79 15.84 0.00 6.09
C LYS A 79 17.19 0.73 6.06
N ASN A 80 17.26 1.86 6.75
CA ASN A 80 18.50 2.61 6.96
C ASN A 80 19.52 1.82 7.81
#